data_AF-A0A845UNZ1-F1
#
_entry.id   AF-A0A845UNZ1-F1
#
_cell.length_a   1.000
_cell.length_b   1.000
_cell.length_c   1.000
_cell.angle_alpha   90.00
_cell.angle_beta   90.00
_cell.angle_gamma   90.00
#
_symmetry.space_group_name_H-M   'P 1'
#
loop_
_entity.id
_entity.type
_entity.pdbx_description
1 polymer ?
#
loop_
_entity_poly.entity_id
_entity_poly.type
_entity_poly.pdbx_seq_one_letter_code
_entity_poly.pdbx_strand_id
1 'polypeptide(L)'
;MPIIRIGSRLCFFAHVPKCAGSSIEDYLEERFGPLAFLDRKYRQTPKRFRWTNSSPQHIPADAQVRLFPGDFFDASFAVVRHPYDRLMSAFRVQRDGLGRIPPDTSLSSWIMGLPKLLRTEPFAFDGHFRPMDDIVPPNCRIFRLEDGLNHLVDWLDRLSGDAQGPRHIGQSNSVAEILAEQNSGISSLKMTRPDRVRIARIYSADFDRFRYEPYGIAPRTE
;
A
#
# COMPACT_ATOMS: atom_id res chain seq x y z
N MET A 1 -2.13 2.66 9.53
CA MET A 1 -2.62 3.63 10.51
C MET A 1 -1.66 4.76 10.88
N PRO A 2 -0.94 5.42 9.97
CA PRO A 2 -0.45 6.76 10.29
C PRO A 2 -1.61 7.70 10.62
N ILE A 3 -1.52 8.36 11.76
CA ILE A 3 -2.46 9.39 12.22
C ILE A 3 -1.70 10.70 12.32
N ILE A 4 -2.24 11.76 11.74
CA ILE A 4 -1.63 13.09 11.68
C ILE A 4 -2.62 14.12 12.21
N ARG A 5 -2.11 15.11 12.95
CA ARG A 5 -2.88 16.31 13.31
C ARG A 5 -2.61 17.39 12.27
N ILE A 6 -3.67 17.89 11.64
CA ILE A 6 -3.61 18.97 10.64
C ILE A 6 -4.42 20.14 11.19
N GLY A 7 -3.75 21.12 11.78
CA GLY A 7 -4.41 22.18 12.55
C GLY A 7 -5.17 21.59 13.75
N SER A 8 -6.48 21.84 13.84
CA SER A 8 -7.35 21.23 14.86
C SER A 8 -7.86 19.84 14.48
N ARG A 9 -7.68 19.41 13.22
CA ARG A 9 -8.27 18.17 12.68
C ARG A 9 -7.36 16.97 12.90
N LEU A 10 -7.94 15.83 13.26
CA LEU A 10 -7.29 14.53 13.31
C LEU A 10 -7.57 13.78 12.01
N CYS A 11 -6.52 13.48 11.25
CA CYS A 11 -6.61 12.83 9.96
C CYS A 11 -5.95 11.44 10.00
N PHE A 12 -6.61 10.46 9.39
CA PHE A 12 -6.10 9.11 9.22
C PHE A 12 -5.65 8.87 7.78
N PHE A 13 -4.42 8.41 7.61
CA PHE A 13 -3.92 7.90 6.34
C PHE A 13 -4.02 6.36 6.31
N ALA A 14 -4.92 5.82 5.48
CA ALA A 14 -4.99 4.40 5.19
C ALA A 14 -3.82 4.00 4.27
N HIS A 15 -2.67 3.71 4.89
CA HIS A 15 -1.46 3.32 4.17
C HIS A 15 -1.64 1.94 3.53
N VAL A 16 -1.86 1.97 2.21
CA VAL A 16 -1.82 0.78 1.35
C VAL A 16 -0.38 0.49 0.92
N PRO A 17 0.20 -0.69 1.25
CA PRO A 17 1.56 -1.02 0.86
C PRO A 17 1.79 -0.85 -0.65
N LYS A 18 2.98 -0.34 -1.01
CA LYS A 18 3.44 -0.13 -2.40
C LYS A 18 2.67 0.93 -3.20
N CYS A 19 1.96 1.82 -2.49
CA CYS A 19 1.28 2.99 -3.06
C CYS A 19 1.93 4.32 -2.61
N ALA A 20 3.27 4.38 -2.62
CA ALA A 20 4.08 5.53 -2.18
C ALA A 20 3.92 5.92 -0.68
N GLY A 21 3.50 4.98 0.16
CA GLY A 21 3.18 5.26 1.57
C GLY A 21 4.32 5.91 2.37
N SER A 22 5.57 5.44 2.26
CA SER A 22 6.70 6.06 2.97
C SER A 22 6.94 7.51 2.55
N SER A 23 6.87 7.81 1.26
CA SER A 23 7.02 9.19 0.78
C SER A 23 5.91 10.10 1.26
N ILE A 24 4.68 9.58 1.35
CA ILE A 24 3.55 10.32 1.92
C ILE A 24 3.74 10.52 3.42
N GLU A 25 4.21 9.50 4.15
CA GLU A 25 4.53 9.63 5.58
C GLU A 25 5.58 10.72 5.82
N ASP A 26 6.68 10.70 5.08
CA ASP A 26 7.75 11.70 5.19
C ASP A 26 7.21 13.11 4.86
N TYR A 27 6.40 13.22 3.81
CA TYR A 27 5.75 14.48 3.41
C TYR A 27 4.79 15.03 4.47
N LEU A 28 3.95 14.17 5.05
CA LEU A 28 3.03 14.57 6.12
C LEU A 28 3.80 14.99 7.37
N GLU A 29 4.88 14.27 7.69
CA GLU A 29 5.73 14.54 8.85
C GLU A 29 6.44 15.89 8.73
N GLU A 30 7.01 16.17 7.56
CA GLU A 30 7.67 17.44 7.24
C GLU A 30 6.69 18.61 7.27
N ARG A 31 5.47 18.41 6.76
CA ARG A 31 4.51 19.51 6.58
C ARG A 31 3.63 19.79 7.79
N PHE A 32 3.19 18.75 8.50
CA PHE A 32 2.18 18.87 9.55
C PHE A 32 2.68 18.40 10.93
N GLY A 33 3.90 17.84 10.99
CA GLY A 33 4.51 17.38 12.24
C GLY A 33 4.34 15.87 12.47
N PRO A 34 4.62 15.39 13.69
CA PRO A 34 4.86 13.97 13.95
C PRO A 34 3.63 13.08 13.67
N LEU A 35 3.91 11.90 13.09
CA LEU A 35 2.91 10.86 12.85
C LEU A 35 2.76 9.93 14.06
N ALA A 36 1.53 9.67 14.48
CA ALA A 36 1.20 8.63 15.44
C ALA A 36 0.90 7.30 14.74
N PHE A 37 1.06 6.19 15.48
CA PHE A 37 0.81 4.82 14.98
C PHE A 37 1.60 4.45 13.70
N LEU A 38 2.83 4.97 13.63
CA LEU A 38 3.82 4.64 12.64
C LEU A 38 5.00 3.93 13.30
N ASP A 39 5.30 2.70 12.86
CA ASP A 39 6.50 1.97 13.30
C ASP A 39 7.30 1.52 12.08
N ARG A 40 8.23 2.37 11.64
CA ARG A 40 9.14 2.09 10.52
C ARG A 40 10.16 0.97 10.86
N LYS A 41 10.33 0.63 12.14
CA LYS A 41 11.28 -0.39 12.62
C LYS A 41 10.60 -1.70 13.04
N TYR A 42 9.29 -1.83 12.87
CA TYR A 42 8.49 -3.00 13.28
C TYR A 42 9.13 -4.35 12.92
N ARG A 43 9.68 -4.47 11.70
CA ARG A 43 10.32 -5.71 11.22
C ARG A 43 11.72 -5.95 11.80
N GLN A 44 12.38 -4.92 12.32
CA GLN A 44 13.66 -5.02 13.06
C GLN A 44 13.44 -5.53 14.49
N THR A 45 12.27 -5.27 15.08
CA THR A 45 11.87 -5.85 16.36
C THR A 45 11.70 -7.37 16.24
N PRO A 46 12.31 -8.19 17.10
CA PRO A 46 12.12 -9.66 17.07
C PRO A 46 10.66 -10.07 17.25
N LYS A 47 10.22 -11.13 16.55
CA LYS A 47 8.79 -11.55 16.51
C LYS A 47 8.16 -11.70 17.90
N ARG A 48 8.89 -12.26 18.88
CA ARG A 48 8.42 -12.46 20.26
C ARG A 48 8.12 -11.17 21.03
N PHE A 49 8.64 -10.02 20.58
CA PHE A 49 8.45 -8.71 21.21
C PHE A 49 7.48 -7.82 20.43
N ARG A 50 6.93 -8.31 19.32
CA ARG A 50 5.92 -7.56 18.55
C ARG A 50 4.58 -7.74 19.21
N TRP A 51 3.87 -6.63 19.40
CA TRP A 51 2.53 -6.62 19.99
C TRP A 51 1.43 -6.94 18.96
N THR A 52 1.75 -6.92 17.66
CA THR A 52 0.87 -7.26 16.54
C THR A 52 1.54 -8.24 15.57
N ASN A 53 0.77 -8.71 14.57
CA ASN A 53 1.27 -9.55 13.49
C ASN A 53 1.77 -8.75 12.27
N SER A 54 1.36 -7.50 12.10
CA SER A 54 1.87 -6.55 11.11
C SER A 54 2.18 -5.19 11.74
N SER A 55 2.92 -4.36 11.02
CA SER A 55 3.18 -2.98 11.39
C SER A 55 1.87 -2.20 11.51
N PRO A 56 1.77 -1.23 12.44
CA PRO A 56 0.55 -0.46 12.68
C PRO A 56 0.13 0.35 11.45
N GLN A 57 1.08 0.73 10.59
CA GLN A 57 0.77 1.40 9.33
C GLN A 57 -0.08 0.52 8.39
N HIS A 58 -0.02 -0.81 8.49
CA HIS A 58 -0.78 -1.74 7.63
C HIS A 58 -2.01 -2.37 8.31
N ILE A 59 -2.63 -1.65 9.25
CA ILE A 59 -3.87 -2.11 9.90
C ILE A 59 -4.97 -2.41 8.84
N PRO A 60 -5.68 -3.55 8.96
CA PRO A 60 -6.90 -3.79 8.18
C PRO A 60 -8.06 -2.85 8.55
N ALA A 61 -8.95 -2.58 7.59
CA ALA A 61 -10.08 -1.67 7.76
C ALA A 61 -11.08 -2.15 8.82
N ASP A 62 -11.36 -3.46 8.88
CA ASP A 62 -12.25 -4.07 9.88
C ASP A 62 -11.73 -3.89 11.31
N ALA A 63 -10.42 -4.04 11.51
CA ALA A 63 -9.76 -3.77 12.78
C ALA A 63 -9.79 -2.28 13.13
N GLN A 64 -9.56 -1.39 12.16
CA GLN A 64 -9.64 0.05 12.38
C GLN A 64 -11.05 0.48 12.80
N VAL A 65 -12.09 0.06 12.08
CA VAL A 65 -13.50 0.40 12.39
C VAL A 65 -13.94 -0.14 13.75
N ARG A 66 -13.40 -1.28 14.19
CA ARG A 66 -13.69 -1.85 15.51
C ARG A 66 -12.95 -1.15 16.66
N LEU A 67 -11.78 -0.58 16.40
CA LEU A 67 -10.94 0.04 17.43
C LEU A 67 -11.23 1.54 17.63
N PHE A 68 -11.82 2.20 16.63
CA PHE A 68 -12.09 3.63 16.65
C PHE A 68 -13.59 3.93 16.46
N PRO A 69 -14.18 4.85 17.24
CA PRO A 69 -15.50 5.39 16.96
C PRO A 69 -15.60 5.97 15.54
N GLY A 70 -16.79 5.93 14.94
CA GLY A 70 -16.98 6.32 13.54
C GLY A 70 -16.67 7.80 13.23
N ASP A 71 -16.76 8.67 14.23
CA ASP A 71 -16.50 10.12 14.18
C ASP A 71 -15.14 10.51 14.78
N PHE A 72 -14.29 9.53 15.09
CA PHE A 72 -13.00 9.79 15.73
C PHE A 72 -12.01 10.57 14.85
N PHE A 73 -12.09 10.38 13.53
CA PHE A 73 -11.25 11.08 12.56
C PHE A 73 -12.06 12.11 11.80
N ASP A 74 -11.61 13.36 11.80
CA ASP A 74 -12.22 14.46 11.03
C ASP A 74 -12.08 14.24 9.51
N ALA A 75 -11.02 13.54 9.11
CA ALA A 75 -10.75 13.19 7.72
C ALA A 75 -10.02 11.85 7.62
N SER A 76 -10.22 11.15 6.51
CA SER A 76 -9.48 9.94 6.19
C SER A 76 -9.19 9.89 4.70
N PHE A 77 -8.00 9.42 4.33
CA PHE A 77 -7.65 9.26 2.92
C PHE A 77 -6.77 8.04 2.68
N ALA A 78 -6.73 7.60 1.42
CA ALA A 78 -5.88 6.51 0.96
C ALA A 78 -5.27 6.87 -0.40
N VAL A 79 -4.05 6.41 -0.63
CA VAL A 79 -3.48 6.31 -1.97
C VAL A 79 -3.52 4.86 -2.39
N VAL A 80 -4.15 4.59 -3.52
CA VAL A 80 -4.28 3.24 -4.12
C VAL A 80 -3.50 3.18 -5.42
N ARG A 81 -3.29 1.96 -5.92
CA ARG A 81 -2.51 1.71 -7.13
C ARG A 81 -3.13 0.57 -7.91
N HIS A 82 -2.98 0.55 -9.22
CA HIS A 82 -3.45 -0.52 -10.08
C HIS A 82 -3.03 -1.90 -9.51
N PRO A 83 -3.95 -2.86 -9.29
CA PRO A 83 -3.65 -4.10 -8.55
C PRO A 83 -2.49 -4.92 -9.14
N TYR A 84 -2.35 -4.94 -10.48
CA TYR A 84 -1.21 -5.61 -11.15
C TYR A 84 0.13 -4.98 -10.77
N ASP A 85 0.25 -3.66 -10.86
CA ASP A 85 1.49 -2.94 -10.60
C ASP A 85 1.85 -2.96 -9.11
N ARG A 86 0.83 -2.90 -8.25
CA ARG A 86 0.99 -3.07 -6.81
C ARG A 86 1.53 -4.46 -6.47
N LEU A 87 0.92 -5.54 -6.98
CA LEU A 87 1.38 -6.90 -6.72
C LEU A 87 2.80 -7.13 -7.25
N MET A 88 3.10 -6.66 -8.47
CA MET A 88 4.44 -6.77 -9.05
C MET A 88 5.47 -6.04 -8.18
N SER A 89 5.15 -4.83 -7.71
CA SER A 89 6.02 -4.07 -6.82
C SER A 89 6.24 -4.78 -5.48
N ALA A 90 5.19 -5.34 -4.88
CA ALA A 90 5.29 -6.11 -3.65
C ALA A 90 6.15 -7.37 -3.85
N PHE A 91 5.92 -8.12 -4.93
CA PHE A 91 6.68 -9.33 -5.25
C PHE A 91 8.17 -9.04 -5.41
N ARG A 92 8.54 -8.04 -6.23
CA ARG A 92 9.94 -7.64 -6.44
C ARG A 92 10.62 -7.20 -5.15
N VAL A 93 9.95 -6.38 -4.33
CA VAL A 93 10.55 -5.95 -3.05
C VAL A 93 10.71 -7.13 -2.10
N GLN A 94 9.73 -8.03 -1.98
CA GLN A 94 9.85 -9.16 -1.05
C GLN A 94 10.86 -10.21 -1.53
N ARG A 95 10.94 -10.48 -2.85
CA ARG A 95 11.86 -11.46 -3.44
C ARG A 95 13.26 -10.90 -3.63
N ASP A 96 13.38 -9.84 -4.41
CA ASP A 96 14.68 -9.32 -4.86
C ASP A 96 15.25 -8.35 -3.83
N GLY A 97 14.41 -7.49 -3.24
CA GLY A 97 14.85 -6.47 -2.29
C GLY A 97 15.02 -6.93 -0.84
N LEU A 98 14.30 -7.96 -0.40
CA LEU A 98 14.30 -8.39 1.01
C LEU A 98 14.66 -9.86 1.18
N GLY A 99 14.82 -10.62 0.09
CA GLY A 99 15.18 -12.04 0.13
C GLY A 99 14.17 -12.92 0.88
N ARG A 100 12.93 -12.48 1.06
CA ARG A 100 11.89 -13.18 1.83
C ARG A 100 11.07 -14.15 1.00
N ILE A 101 11.11 -14.00 -0.32
CA ILE A 101 10.63 -14.99 -1.27
C ILE A 101 11.88 -15.59 -1.93
N PRO A 102 11.99 -16.93 -2.06
CA PRO A 102 13.14 -17.55 -2.70
C PRO A 102 13.40 -16.98 -4.11
N PRO A 103 14.66 -16.71 -4.49
CA PRO A 103 14.99 -16.03 -5.74
C PRO A 103 14.58 -16.81 -7.01
N ASP A 104 14.52 -18.14 -6.91
CA ASP A 104 14.06 -19.07 -7.94
C ASP A 104 12.53 -19.14 -8.07
N THR A 105 11.78 -18.52 -7.15
CA THR A 105 10.32 -18.44 -7.23
C THR A 105 9.91 -17.56 -8.41
N SER A 106 9.23 -18.17 -9.38
CA SER A 106 8.62 -17.46 -10.51
C SER A 106 7.37 -16.69 -10.08
N LEU A 107 7.09 -15.58 -10.76
CA LEU A 107 5.88 -14.78 -10.52
C LEU A 107 4.60 -15.64 -10.65
N SER A 108 4.51 -16.47 -11.70
CA SER A 108 3.34 -17.32 -11.91
C SER A 108 3.14 -18.34 -10.80
N SER A 109 4.23 -18.96 -10.32
CA SER A 109 4.16 -19.90 -9.19
C SER A 109 3.69 -19.20 -7.91
N TRP A 110 4.23 -18.01 -7.64
CA TRP A 110 3.82 -17.19 -6.51
C TRP A 110 2.32 -16.85 -6.54
N ILE A 111 1.82 -16.37 -7.68
CA ILE A 111 0.40 -16.02 -7.84
C ILE A 111 -0.52 -17.22 -7.60
N MET A 112 -0.10 -18.43 -8.00
CA MET A 112 -0.90 -19.65 -7.74
C MET A 112 -1.03 -19.96 -6.24
N GLY A 113 0.02 -19.71 -5.45
CA GLY A 113 -0.01 -19.91 -3.99
C GLY A 113 -0.72 -18.80 -3.22
N LEU A 114 -0.89 -17.62 -3.83
CA LEU A 114 -1.34 -16.42 -3.15
C LEU A 114 -2.72 -16.54 -2.48
N PRO A 115 -3.76 -17.16 -3.08
CA PRO A 115 -5.05 -17.32 -2.42
C PRO A 115 -4.99 -18.14 -1.12
N LYS A 116 -4.12 -19.15 -1.08
CA LYS A 116 -3.90 -19.95 0.14
C LYS A 116 -3.23 -19.08 1.20
N LEU A 117 -2.17 -18.36 0.82
CA LEU A 117 -1.43 -17.47 1.72
C LEU A 117 -2.35 -16.41 2.34
N LEU A 118 -3.17 -15.73 1.54
CA LEU A 118 -4.10 -14.70 2.04
C LEU A 118 -5.12 -15.25 3.03
N ARG A 119 -5.57 -16.50 2.83
CA ARG A 119 -6.53 -17.15 3.73
C ARG A 119 -5.89 -17.64 5.03
N THR A 120 -4.70 -18.23 4.98
CA THR A 120 -4.09 -18.88 6.15
C THR A 120 -3.14 -17.97 6.91
N GLU A 121 -2.53 -17.00 6.24
CA GLU A 121 -1.53 -16.08 6.80
C GLU A 121 -1.78 -14.64 6.29
N PRO A 122 -2.89 -14.01 6.65
CA PRO A 122 -3.29 -12.70 6.10
C PRO A 122 -2.35 -11.54 6.47
N PHE A 123 -1.43 -11.74 7.41
CA PHE A 123 -0.38 -10.79 7.80
C PHE A 123 1.01 -11.15 7.25
N ALA A 124 1.12 -12.20 6.43
CA ALA A 124 2.37 -12.57 5.77
C ALA A 124 2.94 -11.38 5.00
N PHE A 125 4.27 -11.27 5.01
CA PHE A 125 4.98 -10.15 4.39
C PHE A 125 4.50 -8.78 4.88
N ASP A 126 4.10 -8.69 6.15
CA ASP A 126 3.59 -7.45 6.74
C ASP A 126 2.33 -6.93 6.02
N GLY A 127 1.48 -7.84 5.52
CA GLY A 127 0.23 -7.52 4.83
C GLY A 127 0.40 -6.96 3.41
N HIS A 128 1.60 -6.99 2.82
CA HIS A 128 1.87 -6.33 1.53
C HIS A 128 1.05 -6.87 0.35
N PHE A 129 0.54 -8.09 0.44
CA PHE A 129 -0.30 -8.70 -0.58
C PHE A 129 -1.80 -8.66 -0.26
N ARG A 130 -2.19 -8.16 0.92
CA ARG A 130 -3.60 -7.97 1.27
C ARG A 130 -4.29 -7.07 0.23
N PRO A 131 -5.53 -7.36 -0.19
CA PRO A 131 -6.32 -6.46 -1.03
C PRO A 131 -6.37 -5.05 -0.46
N MET A 132 -6.39 -4.04 -1.33
CA MET A 132 -6.52 -2.65 -0.89
C MET A 132 -7.89 -2.40 -0.26
N ASP A 133 -8.92 -3.09 -0.74
CA ASP A 133 -10.29 -3.06 -0.21
C ASP A 133 -10.33 -3.42 1.29
N ASP A 134 -9.58 -4.44 1.70
CA ASP A 134 -9.43 -4.87 3.09
C ASP A 134 -8.67 -3.86 3.97
N ILE A 135 -7.96 -2.89 3.40
CA ILE A 135 -7.11 -1.92 4.12
C ILE A 135 -7.82 -0.57 4.24
N VAL A 136 -8.56 -0.16 3.20
CA VAL A 136 -9.13 1.18 3.09
C VAL A 136 -10.55 1.19 3.67
N PRO A 137 -10.85 1.98 4.73
CA PRO A 137 -12.23 2.14 5.20
C PRO A 137 -13.15 2.80 4.16
N PRO A 138 -14.46 2.53 4.19
CA PRO A 138 -15.41 2.98 3.15
C PRO A 138 -15.45 4.50 2.95
N ASN A 139 -15.23 5.29 4.01
CA ASN A 139 -15.35 6.76 3.98
C ASN A 139 -14.03 7.49 3.65
N CYS A 140 -13.00 6.79 3.18
CA CYS A 140 -11.74 7.43 2.81
C CYS A 140 -11.86 8.22 1.49
N ARG A 141 -11.25 9.41 1.45
CA ARG A 141 -10.92 10.07 0.20
C ARG A 141 -9.85 9.26 -0.54
N ILE A 142 -10.14 8.86 -1.77
CA ILE A 142 -9.24 8.01 -2.57
C ILE A 142 -8.44 8.86 -3.58
N PHE A 143 -7.15 8.57 -3.68
CA PHE A 143 -6.25 9.08 -4.71
C PHE A 143 -5.57 7.89 -5.41
N ARG A 144 -5.51 7.89 -6.75
CA ARG A 144 -4.79 6.86 -7.49
C ARG A 144 -3.38 7.33 -7.76
N LEU A 145 -2.39 6.47 -7.52
CA LEU A 145 -0.98 6.81 -7.68
C LEU A 145 -0.66 7.19 -9.14
N GLU A 146 -1.33 6.56 -10.09
CA GLU A 146 -1.19 6.77 -11.54
C GLU A 146 -1.66 8.15 -11.99
N ASP A 147 -2.54 8.80 -11.23
CA ASP A 147 -3.01 10.17 -11.50
C ASP A 147 -2.04 11.23 -10.95
N GLY A 148 -0.95 10.79 -10.30
CA GLY A 148 -0.02 11.66 -9.57
C GLY A 148 -0.56 12.08 -8.20
N LEU A 149 0.30 12.73 -7.41
CA LEU A 149 -0.01 13.08 -6.01
C LEU A 149 -0.39 14.55 -5.81
N ASN A 150 -0.43 15.36 -6.87
CA ASN A 150 -0.79 16.79 -6.76
C ASN A 150 -2.21 16.98 -6.19
N HIS A 151 -3.16 16.15 -6.61
CA HIS A 151 -4.53 16.23 -6.08
C HIS A 151 -4.63 15.88 -4.59
N LEU A 152 -3.73 15.03 -4.07
CA LEU A 152 -3.61 14.79 -2.64
C LEU A 152 -3.11 16.04 -1.93
N VAL A 153 -2.06 16.68 -2.47
CA VAL A 153 -1.52 17.95 -1.94
C VAL A 153 -2.61 19.02 -1.90
N ASP A 154 -3.33 19.25 -3.00
CA ASP A 154 -4.43 20.23 -3.07
C ASP A 154 -5.54 19.94 -2.04
N TRP A 155 -5.82 18.66 -1.78
CA TRP A 155 -6.81 18.27 -0.79
C TRP A 155 -6.31 18.51 0.64
N LEU A 156 -5.03 18.25 0.90
CA LEU A 156 -4.40 18.57 2.18
C LEU A 156 -4.37 20.08 2.43
N ASP A 157 -4.13 20.91 1.41
CA ASP A 157 -4.18 22.39 1.52
C ASP A 157 -5.58 22.88 1.93
N ARG A 158 -6.63 22.31 1.32
CA ARG A 158 -8.01 22.63 1.71
C ARG A 158 -8.33 22.13 3.12
N LEU A 159 -7.79 20.97 3.50
CA LEU A 159 -8.01 20.40 4.83
C LEU A 159 -7.29 21.18 5.93
N SER A 160 -6.10 21.70 5.67
CA SER A 160 -5.37 22.56 6.61
C SER A 160 -5.90 23.99 6.62
N GLY A 161 -6.52 24.44 5.53
CA GLY A 161 -6.77 25.87 5.32
C GLY A 161 -5.48 26.65 5.10
N ASP A 162 -4.40 25.96 4.76
CA ASP A 162 -3.05 26.50 4.68
C ASP A 162 -2.28 25.89 3.51
N ALA A 163 -1.83 26.77 2.63
CA ALA A 163 -0.90 26.48 1.55
C ALA A 163 0.49 27.06 1.88
N GLN A 164 1.03 26.83 3.09
CA GLN A 164 2.45 26.93 3.48
C GLN A 164 3.12 25.53 3.64
N GLY A 165 4.47 25.46 3.54
CA GLY A 165 5.25 24.20 3.51
C GLY A 165 5.56 23.59 2.12
N PRO A 166 6.06 22.33 2.05
CA PRO A 166 6.40 21.65 0.79
C PRO A 166 5.15 21.19 0.00
N ARG A 167 5.24 21.20 -1.35
CA ARG A 167 4.14 20.86 -2.30
C ARG A 167 4.47 19.68 -3.19
N HIS A 168 5.67 19.16 -3.04
CA HIS A 168 6.17 18.06 -3.84
C HIS A 168 6.39 16.88 -2.91
N ILE A 169 5.67 15.79 -3.15
CA ILE A 169 5.92 14.53 -2.45
C ILE A 169 7.11 13.87 -3.14
N GLY A 170 8.23 13.76 -2.42
CA GLY A 170 9.45 13.13 -2.93
C GLY A 170 9.26 11.67 -3.32
N GLN A 171 10.28 11.07 -3.93
CA GLN A 171 10.36 9.62 -4.13
C GLN A 171 11.25 9.04 -3.02
N SER A 172 10.73 8.03 -2.32
CA SER A 172 11.46 7.27 -1.29
C SER A 172 11.17 5.78 -1.47
N ASN A 173 12.16 4.93 -1.27
CA ASN A 173 12.03 3.47 -1.30
C ASN A 173 11.51 2.93 -2.64
N SER A 174 11.98 3.52 -3.75
CA SER A 174 11.66 2.99 -5.07
C SER A 174 12.30 1.60 -5.27
N VAL A 175 11.70 0.75 -6.12
CA VAL A 175 12.29 -0.56 -6.44
C VAL A 175 13.69 -0.38 -7.04
N ALA A 176 13.91 0.70 -7.78
CA ALA A 176 15.21 1.04 -8.36
C ALA A 176 16.23 1.40 -7.27
N GLU A 177 15.87 2.18 -6.26
CA GLU A 177 16.74 2.50 -5.12
C GLU A 177 17.10 1.24 -4.33
N ILE A 178 16.12 0.42 -3.98
CA ILE A 178 16.35 -0.82 -3.22
C ILE A 178 17.28 -1.79 -3.99
N LEU A 179 17.10 -1.90 -5.31
CA LEU A 179 17.94 -2.76 -6.15
C LEU A 179 19.34 -2.16 -6.38
N ALA A 180 19.46 -0.84 -6.48
CA ALA A 180 20.73 -0.14 -6.60
C ALA A 180 21.57 -0.28 -5.32
N GLU A 181 20.95 -0.18 -4.14
CA GLU A 181 21.62 -0.42 -2.85
C GLU A 181 22.13 -1.87 -2.70
N GLN A 182 21.55 -2.82 -3.44
CA GLN A 182 21.82 -4.25 -3.32
C GLN A 182 22.63 -4.85 -4.48
N ASN A 183 23.19 -4.01 -5.37
CA ASN A 183 23.94 -4.44 -6.57
C ASN A 183 23.23 -5.56 -7.37
N SER A 184 21.90 -5.55 -7.37
CA SER A 184 21.08 -6.61 -7.95
C SER A 184 20.39 -6.09 -9.21
N GLY A 185 20.65 -6.72 -10.36
CA GLY A 185 20.04 -6.32 -11.63
C GLY A 185 18.52 -6.50 -11.64
N ILE A 186 17.81 -5.62 -12.37
CA ILE A 186 16.36 -5.75 -12.57
C ILE A 186 16.11 -6.99 -13.44
N SER A 187 15.63 -8.08 -12.84
CA SER A 187 15.06 -9.20 -13.59
C SER A 187 13.85 -8.71 -14.41
N SER A 188 13.82 -9.00 -15.71
CA SER A 188 12.72 -8.65 -16.62
C SER A 188 11.49 -9.54 -16.41
N LEU A 189 10.97 -9.56 -15.19
CA LEU A 189 9.70 -10.23 -14.87
C LEU A 189 8.57 -9.60 -15.67
N LYS A 190 8.03 -10.36 -16.64
CA LYS A 190 6.82 -10.02 -17.38
C LYS A 190 5.64 -10.82 -16.85
N MET A 191 4.54 -10.13 -16.57
CA MET A 191 3.27 -10.74 -16.18
C MET A 191 2.59 -11.34 -17.41
N THR A 192 2.29 -12.64 -17.38
CA THR A 192 1.62 -13.32 -18.49
C THR A 192 0.10 -13.06 -18.49
N ARG A 193 -0.60 -13.42 -19.58
CA ARG A 193 -2.08 -13.33 -19.61
C ARG A 193 -2.73 -14.21 -18.52
N PRO A 194 -2.33 -15.48 -18.32
CA PRO A 194 -2.83 -16.28 -17.19
C PRO A 194 -2.61 -15.63 -15.82
N ASP A 195 -1.47 -14.97 -15.61
CA ASP A 195 -1.20 -14.25 -14.37
C ASP A 195 -2.20 -13.11 -14.16
N ARG A 196 -2.42 -12.27 -15.19
CA ARG A 196 -3.39 -11.16 -15.12
C ARG A 196 -4.80 -11.64 -14.80
N VAL A 197 -5.26 -12.73 -15.42
CA VAL A 197 -6.56 -13.34 -15.13
C VAL A 197 -6.67 -13.78 -13.67
N ARG A 198 -5.62 -14.41 -13.13
CA ARG A 198 -5.61 -14.83 -11.72
C ARG A 198 -5.61 -13.64 -10.78
N ILE A 199 -4.78 -12.63 -11.03
CA ILE A 199 -4.70 -11.44 -10.20
C ILE A 199 -6.03 -10.67 -10.24
N ALA A 200 -6.67 -10.53 -11.40
CA ALA A 200 -8.00 -9.92 -11.52
C ALA A 200 -9.05 -10.62 -10.66
N ARG A 201 -9.00 -11.95 -10.56
CA ARG A 201 -9.90 -12.71 -9.68
C ARG A 201 -9.58 -12.49 -8.21
N ILE A 202 -8.30 -12.57 -7.83
CA ILE A 202 -7.84 -12.41 -6.44
C ILE A 202 -8.20 -11.03 -5.89
N TYR A 203 -8.04 -9.99 -6.70
CA TYR A 203 -8.25 -8.59 -6.31
C TYR A 203 -9.48 -7.97 -6.97
N SER A 204 -10.51 -8.77 -7.28
CA SER A 204 -11.72 -8.29 -7.96
C SER A 204 -12.35 -7.09 -7.26
N ALA A 205 -12.48 -7.15 -5.93
CA ALA A 205 -12.97 -6.03 -5.13
C ALA A 205 -12.12 -4.75 -5.27
N ASP A 206 -10.79 -4.87 -5.43
CA ASP A 206 -9.94 -3.70 -5.65
C ASP A 206 -10.20 -3.07 -7.03
N PHE A 207 -10.35 -3.91 -8.06
CA PHE A 207 -10.69 -3.42 -9.41
C PHE A 207 -12.03 -2.68 -9.41
N ASP A 208 -13.06 -3.29 -8.83
CA ASP A 208 -14.40 -2.73 -8.78
C ASP A 208 -14.46 -1.46 -7.93
N ARG A 209 -13.96 -1.51 -6.70
CA ARG A 209 -14.08 -0.40 -5.75
C ARG A 209 -13.26 0.82 -6.16
N PHE A 210 -12.04 0.61 -6.66
CA PHE A 210 -11.13 1.69 -7.01
C PHE A 210 -11.16 2.05 -8.50
N ARG A 211 -12.11 1.48 -9.26
CA ARG A 211 -12.36 1.79 -10.68
C ARG A 211 -11.11 1.59 -11.55
N TYR A 212 -10.45 0.46 -11.35
CA TYR A 212 -9.39 0.01 -12.25
C TYR A 212 -9.97 -0.94 -13.28
N GLU A 213 -9.49 -0.84 -14.51
CA GLU A 213 -9.87 -1.75 -15.60
C GLU A 213 -8.82 -2.86 -15.73
N PRO A 214 -9.20 -4.15 -15.61
CA PRO A 214 -8.29 -5.25 -15.89
C PRO A 214 -7.82 -5.22 -17.35
N TYR A 215 -6.55 -4.87 -17.59
CA TYR A 215 -6.02 -4.81 -18.95
C TYR A 215 -5.42 -6.15 -19.43
N GLY A 216 -5.38 -6.33 -20.76
CA GLY A 216 -4.76 -7.49 -21.37
C GLY A 216 -5.46 -8.83 -21.08
N ILE A 217 -6.76 -8.74 -20.74
CA ILE A 217 -7.73 -9.82 -20.61
C ILE A 217 -8.83 -9.56 -21.65
N ALA A 218 -8.54 -9.78 -22.94
CA ALA A 218 -9.59 -9.72 -23.96
C ALA A 218 -10.68 -10.79 -23.65
N PRO A 219 -11.95 -10.57 -24.07
CA PRO A 219 -13.03 -11.52 -23.86
C PRO A 219 -12.63 -12.90 -24.36
N ARG A 220 -13.14 -13.96 -23.72
CA ARG A 220 -13.16 -15.25 -24.40
C ARG A 220 -14.04 -15.04 -25.64
N THR A 221 -13.45 -15.08 -26.83
CA THR A 221 -14.21 -15.50 -28.02
C THR A 221 -14.78 -16.86 -27.68
N GLU A 222 -16.10 -16.91 -27.55
CA GLU A 222 -16.87 -18.16 -27.41
C GLU A 222 -16.61 -19.10 -28.59
#